data_AF-A0A949MGR4-F1
#
_entry.id   AF-A0A949MGR4-F1
#
_cell.length_a   1.000
_cell.length_b   1.000
_cell.length_c   1.000
_cell.angle_alpha   90.00
_cell.angle_beta   90.00
_cell.angle_gamma   90.00
#
_symmetry.space_group_name_H-M   'P 1'
#
loop_
_entity.id
_entity.type
_entity.pdbx_description
1 polymer ?
#
loop_
_entity_poly.entity_id
_entity_poly.type
_entity_poly.pdbx_seq_one_letter_code
_entity_poly.pdbx_strand_id
1 'polypeptide(L)'
;AYPLIREYSTDTGTAVASASGRTLQYRNTNRLVSNPEWQIGLQKTGFINEAGECMVMQARVAGRSVIMVFLDSFGKLSRIGDAARVRRWLERTYANERPAAEVSTEGTGGFTRPAVRVVS
;
A
#
# COMPACT_ATOMS: atom_id res chain seq x y z
N ALA A 1 13.89 9.63 0.72
CA ALA A 1 13.08 8.40 0.53
C ALA A 1 13.95 7.19 0.84
N TYR A 2 13.40 6.11 1.39
CA TYR A 2 14.14 4.88 1.72
C TYR A 2 13.84 3.78 0.68
N PRO A 3 14.60 3.69 -0.43
CA PRO A 3 14.29 2.80 -1.54
C PRO A 3 14.39 1.31 -1.17
N LEU A 4 15.41 0.93 -0.39
CA LEU A 4 15.61 -0.45 0.07
C LEU A 4 14.42 -1.00 0.86
N ILE A 5 13.82 -0.17 1.73
CA ILE A 5 12.66 -0.60 2.52
C ILE A 5 11.48 -0.92 1.62
N ARG A 6 11.28 -0.14 0.55
CA ARG A 6 10.19 -0.38 -0.41
C ARG A 6 10.42 -1.69 -1.16
N GLU A 7 11.62 -1.86 -1.70
CA GLU A 7 12.02 -3.08 -2.42
C GLU A 7 11.74 -4.32 -1.58
N TYR A 8 12.25 -4.37 -0.35
CA TYR A 8 12.02 -5.52 0.54
C TYR A 8 10.56 -5.66 1.00
N SER A 9 9.81 -4.56 1.12
CA SER A 9 8.39 -4.62 1.51
C SER A 9 7.50 -5.18 0.40
N THR A 10 7.92 -5.02 -0.86
CA THR A 10 7.21 -5.50 -2.05
C THR A 10 7.84 -6.75 -2.67
N ASP A 11 8.91 -7.27 -2.09
CA ASP A 11 9.49 -8.53 -2.54
C ASP A 11 8.51 -9.68 -2.23
N THR A 12 8.34 -10.58 -3.19
CA THR A 12 7.46 -11.76 -3.08
C THR A 12 8.13 -12.88 -2.28
N GLY A 13 9.47 -12.94 -2.28
CA GLY A 13 10.24 -13.86 -1.48
C GLY A 13 11.72 -13.91 -1.84
N THR A 14 12.55 -14.13 -0.82
CA THR A 14 14.02 -14.13 -0.95
C THR A 14 14.59 -15.40 -0.32
N ALA A 15 15.54 -16.03 -1.01
CA ALA A 15 16.36 -17.09 -0.43
C ALA A 15 17.54 -16.47 0.32
N VAL A 16 17.74 -16.84 1.58
CA VAL A 16 18.84 -16.34 2.42
C VAL A 16 19.63 -17.52 2.96
N ALA A 17 20.96 -17.48 2.79
CA ALA A 17 21.84 -18.46 3.41
C ALA A 17 21.92 -18.23 4.92
N SER A 18 21.57 -19.24 5.71
CA SER A 18 21.73 -19.22 7.16
C SER A 18 23.21 -19.43 7.54
N ALA A 19 23.58 -18.96 8.74
CA ALA A 19 24.90 -19.21 9.33
C ALA A 19 25.24 -20.70 9.45
N SER A 20 24.24 -21.58 9.48
CA SER A 20 24.41 -23.04 9.48
C SER A 20 24.58 -23.66 8.08
N GLY A 21 24.74 -22.84 7.02
CA GLY A 21 24.86 -23.30 5.63
C GLY A 21 23.54 -23.76 4.97
N ARG A 22 22.39 -23.64 5.66
CA ARG A 22 21.07 -23.99 5.11
C ARG A 22 20.45 -22.79 4.40
N THR A 23 19.93 -22.99 3.19
CA THR A 23 19.14 -21.97 2.49
C THR A 23 17.73 -21.88 3.07
N LEU A 24 17.38 -20.72 3.62
CA LEU A 24 16.03 -20.40 4.10
C LEU A 24 15.26 -19.62 3.04
N GLN A 25 14.03 -20.02 2.78
CA GLN A 25 13.14 -19.36 1.83
C GLN A 25 12.18 -18.46 2.59
N TYR A 26 12.35 -17.15 2.49
CA TYR A 26 11.40 -16.18 3.03
C TYR A 26 10.35 -15.84 1.97
N ARG A 27 9.11 -15.67 2.42
CA ARG A 27 7.99 -15.29 1.56
C ARG A 27 7.22 -14.16 2.18
N ASN A 28 6.68 -13.30 1.32
CA ASN A 28 5.81 -12.23 1.77
C ASN A 28 4.52 -12.79 2.40
N THR A 29 4.16 -12.25 3.56
CA THR A 29 2.94 -12.63 4.30
C THR A 29 1.68 -11.96 3.73
N ASN A 30 1.83 -10.96 2.87
CA ASN A 30 0.75 -10.33 2.14
C ASN A 30 0.69 -10.86 0.69
N ARG A 31 -0.35 -11.65 0.41
CA ARG A 31 -0.58 -12.24 -0.92
C ARG A 31 -0.95 -11.21 -1.99
N LEU A 32 -1.31 -9.98 -1.61
CA LEU A 32 -1.63 -8.93 -2.57
C LEU A 32 -0.39 -8.43 -3.32
N VAL A 33 0.81 -8.62 -2.76
CA VAL A 33 2.08 -8.22 -3.41
C VAL A 33 2.32 -8.97 -4.71
N SER A 34 1.89 -10.22 -4.80
CA SER A 34 2.01 -11.01 -6.05
C SER A 34 0.89 -10.74 -7.05
N ASN A 35 -0.14 -9.95 -6.71
CA ASN A 35 -1.21 -9.62 -7.63
C ASN A 35 -0.83 -8.34 -8.41
N PRO A 36 -0.64 -8.41 -9.75
CA PRO A 36 -0.24 -7.26 -10.57
C PRO A 36 -1.28 -6.13 -10.60
N GLU A 37 -2.54 -6.40 -10.25
CA GLU A 37 -3.56 -5.35 -10.15
C GLU A 37 -3.33 -4.42 -8.96
N TRP A 38 -2.50 -4.82 -7.99
CA TRP A 38 -2.20 -4.04 -6.78
C TRP A 38 -0.84 -3.38 -6.89
N GLN A 39 -0.83 -2.06 -7.06
CA GLN A 39 0.40 -1.26 -7.03
C GLN A 39 0.76 -0.90 -5.59
N ILE A 40 1.41 -1.81 -4.86
CA ILE A 40 1.81 -1.64 -3.46
C ILE A 40 3.20 -1.01 -3.40
N GLY A 41 3.39 0.03 -2.58
CA GLY A 41 4.69 0.69 -2.39
C GLY A 41 5.35 0.41 -1.04
N LEU A 42 4.55 0.09 -0.03
CA LEU A 42 5.01 -0.22 1.33
C LEU A 42 3.92 -1.02 2.03
N GLN A 43 4.29 -1.95 2.91
CA GLN A 43 3.30 -2.70 3.68
C GLN A 43 3.89 -3.39 4.91
N LYS A 44 3.01 -3.75 5.84
CA LYS A 44 3.31 -4.57 7.00
C LYS A 44 2.08 -5.39 7.40
N THR A 45 2.30 -6.61 7.83
CA THR A 45 1.29 -7.48 8.44
C THR A 45 1.67 -7.78 9.89
N GLY A 46 0.69 -8.09 10.73
CA GLY A 46 0.90 -8.53 12.10
C GLY A 46 -0.20 -9.51 12.50
N PHE A 47 0.12 -10.41 13.41
CA PHE A 47 -0.84 -11.31 14.03
C PHE A 47 -0.50 -11.43 15.50
N ILE A 48 -1.50 -11.20 16.36
CA ILE A 48 -1.47 -11.54 17.78
C ILE A 48 -2.83 -12.15 18.15
N ASN A 49 -2.87 -13.00 19.17
CA ASN A 49 -4.11 -13.70 19.54
C ASN A 49 -5.21 -12.72 19.96
N GLU A 50 -4.83 -11.60 20.59
CA GLU A 50 -5.72 -10.62 21.18
C GLU A 50 -6.29 -9.60 20.17
N ALA A 51 -5.59 -9.36 19.05
CA ALA A 51 -5.96 -8.36 18.05
C ALA A 51 -6.12 -8.93 16.63
N GLY A 52 -6.17 -10.26 16.51
CA GLY A 52 -6.35 -10.96 15.25
C GLY A 52 -5.27 -10.63 14.20
N GLU A 53 -5.65 -10.71 12.93
CA GLU A 53 -4.79 -10.36 11.80
C GLU A 53 -4.88 -8.86 11.50
N CYS A 54 -3.75 -8.17 11.49
CA CYS A 54 -3.62 -6.77 11.18
C CYS A 54 -2.78 -6.56 9.90
N MET A 55 -3.10 -5.52 9.14
CA MET A 55 -2.37 -5.16 7.92
C MET A 55 -2.42 -3.66 7.65
N VAL A 56 -1.28 -3.07 7.30
CA VAL A 56 -1.18 -1.73 6.74
C VAL A 56 -0.48 -1.80 5.39
N MET A 57 -0.99 -1.06 4.41
CA MET A 57 -0.37 -0.99 3.09
C MET A 57 -0.59 0.37 2.44
N GLN A 58 0.44 0.86 1.74
CA GLN A 58 0.34 1.95 0.81
C GLN A 58 0.16 1.38 -0.60
N ALA A 59 -0.91 1.76 -1.29
CA ALA A 59 -1.17 1.33 -2.66
C ALA A 59 -1.65 2.49 -3.54
N ARG A 60 -1.50 2.36 -4.86
CA ARG A 60 -2.08 3.29 -5.83
C ARG A 60 -3.42 2.76 -6.34
N VAL A 61 -4.48 3.53 -6.14
CA VAL A 61 -5.87 3.19 -6.53
C VAL A 61 -6.44 4.36 -7.35
N ALA A 62 -6.94 4.08 -8.55
CA ALA A 62 -7.44 5.09 -9.51
C ALA A 62 -6.48 6.29 -9.67
N GLY A 63 -5.18 6.02 -9.80
CA GLY A 63 -4.16 7.06 -9.97
C GLY A 63 -3.74 7.80 -8.70
N ARG A 64 -4.39 7.57 -7.55
CA ARG A 64 -4.10 8.22 -6.26
C ARG A 64 -3.37 7.27 -5.30
N SER A 65 -2.39 7.79 -4.56
CA SER A 65 -1.71 7.02 -3.51
C SER A 65 -2.52 7.05 -2.22
N VAL A 66 -2.94 5.87 -1.74
CA VAL A 66 -3.73 5.69 -0.52
C VAL A 66 -3.01 4.80 0.48
N ILE A 67 -3.19 5.07 1.77
CA ILE A 67 -2.75 4.20 2.86
C ILE A 67 -3.99 3.56 3.45
N MET A 68 -4.01 2.23 3.50
CA MET A 68 -5.11 1.44 4.05
C MET A 68 -4.62 0.67 5.26
N VAL A 69 -5.38 0.72 6.35
CA VAL A 69 -5.10 0.05 7.62
C VAL A 69 -6.29 -0.83 7.98
N PHE A 70 -6.03 -2.11 8.22
CA PHE A 70 -6.99 -3.12 8.62
C PHE A 70 -6.54 -3.69 9.97
N LEU A 71 -7.41 -3.59 10.96
CA LEU A 71 -7.18 -4.07 12.33
C LEU A 71 -8.23 -5.12 12.68
N ASP A 72 -7.91 -5.99 13.64
CA ASP A 72 -8.85 -6.95 14.23
C ASP A 72 -9.58 -7.84 13.21
N SER A 73 -8.89 -8.25 12.14
CA SER A 73 -9.48 -9.14 11.16
C SER A 73 -9.44 -10.59 11.67
N PHE A 74 -10.61 -11.19 11.88
CA PHE A 74 -10.72 -12.62 12.17
C PHE A 74 -10.46 -13.45 10.91
N GLY A 75 -9.29 -14.08 10.84
CA GLY A 75 -8.91 -15.03 9.80
C GLY A 75 -8.03 -14.45 8.69
N LYS A 76 -7.09 -15.29 8.21
CA LYS A 76 -6.02 -14.93 7.27
C LYS A 76 -6.48 -14.30 5.95
N LEU A 77 -7.67 -14.65 5.47
CA LEU A 77 -8.23 -14.13 4.22
C LEU A 77 -9.10 -12.90 4.41
N SER A 78 -9.54 -12.59 5.64
CA SER A 78 -10.47 -11.50 5.90
C SER A 78 -9.86 -10.15 5.53
N ARG A 79 -8.62 -9.88 5.98
CA ARG A 79 -7.86 -8.67 5.61
C ARG A 79 -7.67 -8.49 4.09
N ILE A 80 -7.57 -9.58 3.34
CA ILE A 80 -7.44 -9.54 1.87
C ILE A 80 -8.80 -9.17 1.23
N GLY A 81 -9.88 -9.78 1.72
CA GLY A 81 -11.24 -9.48 1.28
C GLY A 81 -11.64 -8.03 1.57
N ASP A 82 -11.29 -7.52 2.75
CA ASP A 82 -11.50 -6.12 3.13
C ASP A 82 -10.73 -5.16 2.24
N ALA A 83 -9.46 -5.44 1.97
CA ALA A 83 -8.67 -4.65 1.03
C ALA A 83 -9.35 -4.59 -0.35
N ALA A 84 -9.80 -5.73 -0.89
CA ALA A 84 -10.49 -5.76 -2.17
C ALA A 84 -11.82 -4.97 -2.15
N ARG A 85 -12.57 -5.00 -1.04
CA ARG A 85 -13.80 -4.20 -0.88
C ARG A 85 -13.50 -2.70 -0.84
N VAL A 86 -12.51 -2.29 -0.04
CA VAL A 86 -12.08 -0.89 0.08
C VAL A 86 -11.57 -0.36 -1.26
N ARG A 87 -10.76 -1.13 -1.99
CA ARG A 87 -10.30 -0.75 -3.33
C ARG A 87 -11.46 -0.49 -4.27
N ARG A 88 -12.43 -1.41 -4.38
CA ARG A 88 -13.62 -1.22 -5.23
C ARG A 88 -14.45 -0.01 -4.81
N TRP A 89 -14.54 0.26 -3.51
CA TRP A 89 -15.20 1.45 -3.01
C TRP A 89 -14.46 2.72 -3.43
N LEU A 90 -13.13 2.77 -3.23
CA LEU A 90 -12.28 3.89 -3.65
C LEU A 90 -12.32 4.12 -5.16
N GLU A 91 -12.28 3.06 -5.98
CA GLU A 91 -12.39 3.17 -7.43
C GLU A 91 -13.71 3.83 -7.86
N ARG A 92 -14.83 3.48 -7.21
CA ARG A 92 -16.13 4.14 -7.47
C ARG A 92 -16.16 5.58 -6.98
N THR A 93 -15.65 5.84 -5.79
CA THR A 93 -15.57 7.20 -5.23
C THR A 93 -14.73 8.11 -6.11
N TYR A 94 -13.57 7.64 -6.55
CA TYR A 94 -12.67 8.40 -7.42
C TYR A 94 -13.13 8.45 -8.89
N ALA A 95 -13.96 7.51 -9.35
CA ALA A 95 -14.62 7.66 -10.65
C ALA A 95 -15.67 8.78 -10.63
N ASN A 96 -16.34 8.97 -9.50
CA ASN A 96 -17.32 10.05 -9.31
C ASN A 96 -16.65 11.41 -9.05
N GLU A 97 -15.44 11.41 -8.48
CA GLU A 97 -14.60 12.58 -8.34
C GLU A 97 -13.72 12.75 -9.59
N ARG A 98 -14.18 13.56 -10.57
CA ARG A 98 -13.37 13.95 -11.75
C ARG A 98 -11.89 14.15 -11.37
N PRO A 99 -10.94 13.63 -12.18
CA PRO A 99 -9.54 13.64 -11.78
C PRO A 99 -9.08 15.06 -11.48
N ALA A 100 -8.51 15.25 -10.28
CA ALA A 100 -7.79 16.47 -9.94
C ALA A 100 -6.72 16.67 -11.02
N ALA A 101 -6.81 17.80 -11.72
CA ALA A 101 -6.00 18.14 -12.87
C ALA A 101 -4.51 17.85 -12.64
N GLU A 102 -3.90 17.31 -13.68
CA GLU A 102 -2.46 17.11 -13.84
C GLU A 102 -1.74 18.42 -13.48
N VAL A 103 -0.98 18.44 -12.38
CA VAL A 103 -0.10 19.55 -12.04
C VAL A 103 1.10 19.48 -12.99
N SER A 104 0.97 20.10 -14.15
CA SER A 104 2.09 20.43 -15.03
C SER A 104 3.04 21.36 -14.26
N THR A 105 4.19 20.82 -13.88
CA THR A 105 5.23 21.58 -13.19
C THR A 105 6.10 22.24 -14.26
N GLU A 106 5.74 23.44 -14.69
CA GLU A 106 6.67 24.35 -15.37
C GLU A 106 7.35 25.24 -14.32
N GLY A 107 8.68 25.16 -14.28
CA GLY A 107 9.57 26.32 -14.08
C GLY A 107 9.51 27.12 -12.78
N THR A 108 10.58 26.95 -12.00
CA THR A 108 11.26 28.03 -11.25
C THR A 108 10.66 28.47 -9.91
N GLY A 109 11.30 27.97 -8.84
CA GLY A 109 11.69 28.76 -7.67
C GLY A 109 10.60 29.25 -6.73
N GLY A 110 10.61 28.74 -5.50
CA GLY A 110 9.99 29.41 -4.34
C GLY A 110 8.96 28.57 -3.61
N PHE A 111 9.38 28.00 -2.49
CA PHE A 111 8.51 27.37 -1.49
C PHE A 111 7.50 28.40 -0.96
N THR A 112 6.26 28.38 -1.46
CA THR A 112 5.12 29.06 -0.84
C THR A 112 3.95 28.09 -0.68
N ARG A 113 3.37 28.11 0.51
CA ARG A 113 2.33 27.21 1.03
C ARG A 113 1.08 27.30 0.15
N PRO A 114 0.33 26.22 -0.12
CA PRO A 114 -0.91 26.36 -0.88
C PRO A 114 -1.96 27.01 0.02
N ALA A 115 -2.32 28.25 -0.31
CA ALA A 115 -3.57 28.84 0.14
C ALA A 115 -4.71 28.16 -0.63
N VAL A 116 -5.52 27.37 0.09
CA VAL A 116 -6.80 26.86 -0.43
C VAL A 116 -7.72 28.05 -0.61
N ARG A 117 -8.07 28.40 -1.86
CA ARG A 117 -9.14 29.34 -2.17
C ARG A 117 -10.34 28.56 -2.67
N VAL A 118 -11.35 28.44 -1.82
CA VAL A 118 -12.71 28.04 -2.23
C VAL A 118 -13.38 29.30 -2.79
N VAL A 119 -13.83 29.24 -4.05
CA VAL A 119 -14.69 30.28 -4.62
C VAL A 119 -16.05 29.63 -4.87
N SER A 120 -17.07 30.22 -4.25
CA SER A 120 -18.50 29.88 -4.34
C SER A 120 -19.07 30.12 -5.73
#